data_AF-A0A7L0QEJ8-F1
#
_entry.id   AF-A0A7L0QEJ8-F1
#
_cell.length_a   1.000
_cell.length_b   1.000
_cell.length_c   1.000
_cell.angle_alpha   90.00
_cell.angle_beta   90.00
_cell.angle_gamma   90.00
#
_symmetry.space_group_name_H-M   'P 1'
#
loop_
_entity.id
_entity.type
_entity.pdbx_description
1 polymer ?
#
loop_
_entity_poly.entity_id
_entity_poly.type
_entity_poly.pdbx_seq_one_letter_code
_entity_poly.pdbx_strand_id
1 'polypeptide(L)'
;MAAQKINEALEHIAKAEKYLKTGFLKWKPDYDSAATEYGKAAVAFKNAKQFDQAREACLREAEAHENNKALFHAAKAYEQAGMMLKEMQRLPEAVQLIEKASMMYLENGTPDTAAIALERAGKLIENVSPEKAVQLYQQAASVFENEERLRQALEMLGKASRLLVRGRRLDEAALSLQKEKSIYKEIENYPTCYKKTIAQVLVHLHRNDYVAAERCVRESYSIPGFNGSEDCAALEQLLEGYDQQDQDQVSEVCNSPLFKYMDNDYAKLGLTLVVPGGGMKKKSPNAAQDKARGPAAVGSHADEEEDEYSGGLC
;
A
#
# COMPACT_ATOMS: atom_id res chain seq x y z
N MET A 1 37.14 -1.17 -20.01
CA MET A 1 36.79 -1.07 -18.56
C MET A 1 35.82 -2.17 -18.13
N ALA A 2 34.65 -2.34 -18.78
CA ALA A 2 33.69 -3.40 -18.42
C ALA A 2 34.26 -4.83 -18.54
N ALA A 3 34.91 -5.17 -19.65
CA ALA A 3 35.52 -6.50 -19.85
C ALA A 3 36.57 -6.85 -18.79
N GLN A 4 37.36 -5.88 -18.35
CA GLN A 4 38.35 -6.07 -17.28
C GLN A 4 37.67 -6.39 -15.95
N LYS A 5 36.58 -5.70 -15.62
CA LYS A 5 35.78 -5.96 -14.42
C LYS A 5 35.06 -7.32 -14.46
N ILE A 6 34.62 -7.76 -15.64
CA ILE A 6 34.05 -9.10 -15.82
C ILE A 6 35.13 -10.17 -15.56
N ASN A 7 36.33 -10.01 -16.12
CA ASN A 7 37.42 -10.97 -15.89
C ASN A 7 37.85 -11.01 -14.42
N GLU A 8 37.99 -9.85 -13.78
CA GLU A 8 38.25 -9.74 -12.32
C GLU A 8 37.18 -10.49 -11.51
N ALA A 9 35.90 -10.34 -11.86
CA ALA A 9 34.82 -11.06 -11.21
C ALA A 9 34.96 -12.58 -11.38
N LEU A 10 35.24 -13.06 -12.59
CA LEU A 10 35.43 -14.49 -12.87
C LEU A 10 36.64 -15.08 -12.12
N GLU A 11 37.72 -14.33 -11.95
CA GLU A 11 38.85 -14.73 -11.12
C GLU A 11 38.46 -14.91 -9.65
N HIS A 12 37.65 -13.99 -9.12
CA HIS A 12 37.12 -14.09 -7.76
C HIS A 12 36.18 -15.29 -7.61
N ILE A 13 35.32 -15.58 -8.59
CA ILE A 13 34.49 -16.79 -8.59
C ILE A 13 35.37 -18.05 -8.53
N ALA A 14 36.40 -18.15 -9.38
CA ALA A 14 37.29 -19.30 -9.39
C ALA A 14 38.05 -19.48 -8.06
N LYS A 15 38.45 -18.37 -7.41
CA LYS A 15 39.06 -18.40 -6.06
C LYS A 15 38.05 -18.90 -5.02
N ALA A 16 36.82 -18.41 -5.03
CA ALA A 16 35.76 -18.85 -4.13
C ALA A 16 35.51 -20.36 -4.25
N GLU A 17 35.37 -20.87 -5.48
CA GLU A 17 35.19 -22.31 -5.73
C GLU A 17 36.38 -23.14 -5.24
N LYS A 18 37.61 -22.62 -5.34
CA LYS A 18 38.79 -23.28 -4.78
C LYS A 18 38.74 -23.33 -3.24
N TYR A 19 38.25 -22.28 -2.57
CA TYR A 19 38.05 -22.30 -1.12
C TYR A 19 36.97 -23.31 -0.67
N LEU A 20 35.97 -23.57 -1.52
CA LEU A 20 34.94 -24.55 -1.22
C LEU A 20 35.40 -26.01 -1.41
N LYS A 21 36.43 -26.25 -2.22
CA LYS A 21 36.97 -27.60 -2.42
C LYS A 21 37.52 -28.19 -1.12
N THR A 22 37.17 -29.44 -0.87
CA THR A 22 37.71 -30.28 0.19
C THR A 22 38.73 -31.26 -0.40
N GLY A 23 39.55 -31.85 0.46
CA GLY A 23 40.54 -32.85 0.08
C GLY A 23 41.07 -33.58 1.30
N PHE A 24 42.04 -34.46 1.11
CA PHE A 24 42.59 -35.32 2.17
C PHE A 24 43.06 -34.55 3.43
N LEU A 25 43.51 -33.29 3.29
CA LEU A 25 43.94 -32.43 4.40
C LEU A 25 42.86 -31.44 4.88
N LYS A 26 41.81 -31.18 4.09
CA LYS A 26 40.76 -30.18 4.40
C LYS A 26 39.38 -30.80 4.26
N TRP A 27 38.78 -31.12 5.40
CA TRP A 27 37.58 -31.94 5.47
C TRP A 27 36.29 -31.09 5.52
N LYS A 28 36.42 -29.79 5.81
CA LYS A 28 35.35 -28.80 5.76
C LYS A 28 35.68 -27.69 4.76
N PRO A 29 34.75 -27.27 3.89
CA PRO A 29 34.91 -26.09 3.04
C PRO A 29 35.26 -24.84 3.85
N ASP A 30 36.05 -23.94 3.26
CA ASP A 30 36.31 -22.62 3.84
C ASP A 30 35.27 -21.64 3.30
N TYR A 31 34.11 -21.65 3.95
CA TYR A 31 32.96 -20.84 3.58
C TYR A 31 33.21 -19.35 3.79
N ASP A 32 34.04 -18.97 4.76
CA ASP A 32 34.31 -17.56 5.09
C ASP A 32 35.13 -16.87 3.98
N SER A 33 36.22 -17.53 3.55
CA SER A 33 37.01 -17.05 2.41
C SER A 33 36.22 -17.09 1.12
N ALA A 34 35.40 -18.13 0.90
CA ALA A 34 34.55 -18.23 -0.28
C ALA A 34 33.53 -17.09 -0.35
N ALA A 35 32.85 -16.77 0.75
CA ALA A 35 31.89 -15.67 0.82
C ALA A 35 32.54 -14.33 0.47
N THR A 36 33.72 -14.05 1.05
CA THR A 36 34.49 -12.83 0.78
C THR A 36 34.83 -12.68 -0.72
N GLU A 37 35.23 -13.77 -1.37
CA GLU A 37 35.55 -13.74 -2.81
C GLU A 37 34.28 -13.61 -3.66
N TYR A 38 33.17 -14.26 -3.30
CA TYR A 38 31.88 -14.06 -3.97
C TYR A 38 31.39 -12.61 -3.87
N GLY A 39 31.53 -11.96 -2.71
CA GLY A 39 31.16 -10.55 -2.54
C GLY A 39 32.00 -9.61 -3.42
N LYS A 40 33.30 -9.86 -3.55
CA LYS A 40 34.16 -9.13 -4.50
C LYS A 40 33.73 -9.34 -5.96
N ALA A 41 33.39 -10.58 -6.33
CA ALA A 41 32.88 -10.88 -7.66
C ALA A 41 31.57 -10.13 -7.94
N ALA A 42 30.64 -10.10 -6.97
CA ALA A 42 29.38 -9.38 -7.10
C ALA A 42 29.58 -7.88 -7.35
N VAL A 43 30.48 -7.24 -6.59
CA VAL A 43 30.84 -5.82 -6.79
C VAL A 43 31.45 -5.58 -8.16
N ALA A 44 32.34 -6.46 -8.63
CA ALA A 44 32.96 -6.34 -9.94
C ALA A 44 31.95 -6.51 -11.09
N PHE A 45 31.04 -7.50 -11.02
CA PHE A 45 29.94 -7.67 -11.98
C PHE A 45 28.98 -6.47 -11.98
N LYS A 46 28.63 -5.95 -10.79
CA LYS A 46 27.78 -4.75 -10.65
C LYS A 46 28.42 -3.54 -11.33
N ASN A 47 29.71 -3.32 -11.12
CA ASN A 47 30.45 -2.22 -11.75
C ASN A 47 30.53 -2.36 -13.28
N ALA A 48 30.48 -3.59 -13.79
CA ALA A 48 30.38 -3.90 -15.22
C ALA A 48 28.92 -3.87 -15.75
N LYS A 49 27.93 -3.50 -14.92
CA LYS A 49 26.50 -3.54 -15.22
C LYS A 49 25.96 -4.92 -15.60
N GLN A 50 26.64 -5.99 -15.19
CA GLN A 50 26.17 -7.37 -15.35
C GLN A 50 25.33 -7.76 -14.12
N PHE A 51 24.12 -7.20 -14.01
CA PHE A 51 23.30 -7.33 -12.81
C PHE A 51 22.84 -8.77 -12.52
N ASP A 52 22.59 -9.58 -13.56
CA ASP A 52 22.19 -10.98 -13.36
C ASP A 52 23.34 -11.82 -12.78
N GLN A 53 24.57 -11.62 -13.28
CA GLN A 53 25.78 -12.25 -12.74
C GLN A 53 26.13 -11.73 -11.34
N ALA A 54 25.94 -10.43 -11.09
CA ALA A 54 26.12 -9.83 -9.77
C ALA A 54 25.14 -10.42 -8.74
N ARG A 55 23.86 -10.59 -9.13
CA ARG A 55 22.85 -11.25 -8.30
C ARG A 55 23.31 -12.68 -7.95
N GLU A 56 23.71 -13.46 -8.94
CA GLU A 56 24.15 -14.84 -8.73
C GLU A 56 25.37 -14.94 -7.81
N ALA A 57 26.32 -14.01 -7.94
CA ALA A 57 27.46 -13.93 -7.02
C ALA A 57 27.02 -13.58 -5.58
N CYS A 58 26.08 -12.63 -5.40
CA CYS A 58 25.51 -12.33 -4.07
C CYS A 58 24.74 -13.51 -3.46
N LEU A 59 24.03 -14.31 -4.27
CA LEU A 59 23.33 -15.50 -3.77
C LEU A 59 24.34 -16.55 -3.27
N ARG A 60 25.43 -16.77 -4.02
CA ARG A 60 26.52 -17.66 -3.60
C ARG A 60 27.28 -17.15 -2.38
N GLU A 61 27.47 -15.84 -2.25
CA GLU A 61 27.98 -15.21 -1.02
C GLU A 61 27.06 -15.48 0.17
N ALA A 62 25.75 -15.30 -0.01
CA ALA A 62 24.75 -15.51 1.03
C ALA A 62 24.73 -16.97 1.51
N GLU A 63 24.72 -17.93 0.57
CA GLU A 63 24.78 -19.36 0.88
C GLU A 63 26.08 -19.74 1.62
N ALA A 64 27.22 -19.17 1.23
CA ALA A 64 28.47 -19.40 1.93
C ALA A 64 28.40 -18.87 3.38
N HIS A 65 27.85 -17.68 3.60
CA HIS A 65 27.63 -17.16 4.96
C HIS A 65 26.63 -18.00 5.77
N GLU A 66 25.54 -18.49 5.18
CA GLU A 66 24.60 -19.42 5.83
C GLU A 66 25.31 -20.70 6.30
N ASN A 67 26.10 -21.31 5.42
CA ASN A 67 26.88 -22.51 5.74
C ASN A 67 27.94 -22.26 6.83
N ASN A 68 28.39 -21.01 6.97
CA ASN A 68 29.27 -20.58 8.06
C ASN A 68 28.51 -20.10 9.31
N LYS A 69 27.18 -20.17 9.34
CA LYS A 69 26.30 -19.66 10.41
C LYS A 69 26.45 -18.14 10.67
N ALA A 70 26.90 -17.39 9.68
CA ALA A 70 27.05 -15.94 9.74
C ALA A 70 25.77 -15.24 9.24
N LEU A 71 24.65 -15.43 9.94
CA LEU A 71 23.30 -15.03 9.49
C LEU A 71 23.18 -13.56 9.10
N PHE A 72 23.75 -12.63 9.88
CA PHE A 72 23.73 -11.21 9.54
C PHE A 72 24.37 -10.90 8.17
N HIS A 73 25.49 -11.55 7.86
CA HIS A 73 26.19 -11.34 6.60
C HIS A 73 25.46 -12.02 5.44
N ALA A 74 24.87 -13.19 5.67
CA ALA A 74 23.99 -13.84 4.70
C ALA A 74 22.79 -12.94 4.33
N ALA A 75 22.13 -12.37 5.34
CA ALA A 75 21.02 -11.43 5.14
C ALA A 75 21.44 -10.21 4.32
N LYS A 76 22.61 -9.63 4.60
CA LYS A 76 23.16 -8.51 3.81
C LYS A 76 23.41 -8.89 2.35
N ALA A 77 23.94 -10.07 2.09
CA ALA A 77 24.16 -10.56 0.73
C ALA A 77 22.82 -10.81 -0.02
N TYR A 78 21.79 -11.32 0.65
CA TYR A 78 20.44 -11.40 0.08
C TYR A 78 19.84 -10.03 -0.23
N GLU A 79 20.00 -9.03 0.64
CA GLU A 79 19.59 -7.66 0.34
C GLU A 79 20.32 -7.13 -0.91
N GLN A 80 21.63 -7.38 -1.06
CA GLN A 80 22.37 -6.98 -2.26
C GLN A 80 21.86 -7.68 -3.53
N ALA A 81 21.58 -8.98 -3.47
CA ALA A 81 20.95 -9.69 -4.58
C ALA A 81 19.58 -9.10 -4.93
N GLY A 82 18.78 -8.73 -3.92
CA GLY A 82 17.51 -8.02 -4.10
C GLY A 82 17.69 -6.66 -4.78
N MET A 83 18.74 -5.91 -4.44
CA MET A 83 19.07 -4.66 -5.13
C MET A 83 19.44 -4.89 -6.60
N MET A 84 20.13 -5.99 -6.94
CA MET A 84 20.41 -6.30 -8.35
C MET A 84 19.14 -6.64 -9.12
N LEU A 85 18.20 -7.36 -8.51
CA LEU A 85 16.87 -7.61 -9.09
C LEU A 85 16.08 -6.31 -9.30
N LYS A 86 16.20 -5.35 -8.37
CA LYS A 86 15.60 -4.02 -8.53
C LYS A 86 16.17 -3.28 -9.74
N GLU A 87 17.49 -3.28 -9.96
CA GLU A 87 18.10 -2.68 -11.15
C GLU A 87 17.57 -3.30 -12.45
N MET A 88 17.22 -4.59 -12.42
CA MET A 88 16.63 -5.32 -13.54
C MET A 88 15.08 -5.20 -13.62
N GLN A 89 14.45 -4.36 -12.78
CA GLN A 89 12.99 -4.21 -12.68
C GLN A 89 12.22 -5.51 -12.32
N ARG A 90 12.90 -6.47 -11.69
CA ARG A 90 12.32 -7.75 -11.21
C ARG A 90 11.88 -7.63 -9.75
N LEU A 91 11.00 -6.67 -9.48
CA LEU A 91 10.63 -6.28 -8.11
C LEU A 91 10.02 -7.40 -7.25
N PRO A 92 9.12 -8.27 -7.77
CA PRO A 92 8.56 -9.37 -6.97
C PRO A 92 9.62 -10.35 -6.47
N GLU A 93 10.63 -10.65 -7.29
CA GLU A 93 11.74 -11.52 -6.90
C GLU A 93 12.66 -10.82 -5.89
N ALA A 94 12.88 -9.51 -6.03
CA ALA A 94 13.64 -8.73 -5.06
C ALA A 94 13.00 -8.80 -3.66
N VAL A 95 11.66 -8.71 -3.59
CA VAL A 95 10.90 -8.83 -2.34
C VAL A 95 11.11 -10.19 -1.68
N GLN A 96 11.10 -11.30 -2.44
CA GLN A 96 11.34 -12.64 -1.88
C GLN A 96 12.71 -12.74 -1.19
N LEU A 97 13.75 -12.15 -1.78
CA LEU A 97 15.09 -12.13 -1.16
C LEU A 97 15.13 -11.24 0.08
N ILE A 98 14.42 -10.12 0.09
CA ILE A 98 14.35 -9.24 1.26
C ILE A 98 13.57 -9.89 2.41
N GLU A 99 12.51 -10.64 2.12
CA GLU A 99 11.81 -11.45 3.15
C GLU A 99 12.71 -12.55 3.72
N LYS A 100 13.52 -13.21 2.88
CA LYS A 100 14.53 -14.15 3.37
C LYS A 100 15.56 -13.46 4.28
N ALA A 101 16.04 -12.29 3.88
CA ALA A 101 16.97 -11.51 4.69
C ALA A 101 16.35 -11.06 6.02
N SER A 102 15.08 -10.65 6.04
CA SER A 102 14.41 -10.21 7.27
C SER A 102 14.26 -11.34 8.29
N MET A 103 13.93 -12.56 7.84
CA MET A 103 13.91 -13.74 8.72
C MET A 103 15.29 -14.01 9.34
N MET A 104 16.36 -13.92 8.55
CA MET A 104 17.73 -14.06 9.06
C MET A 104 18.13 -12.97 10.04
N TYR A 105 17.71 -11.72 9.81
CA TYR A 105 17.94 -10.64 10.77
C TYR A 105 17.22 -10.88 12.10
N LEU A 106 16.00 -11.44 12.07
CA LEU A 106 15.27 -11.83 13.29
C LEU A 106 15.99 -12.95 14.03
N GLU A 107 16.38 -14.02 13.32
CA GLU A 107 17.12 -15.15 13.90
C GLU A 107 18.48 -14.72 14.47
N ASN A 108 19.12 -13.72 13.88
CA ASN A 108 20.37 -13.14 14.35
C ASN A 108 20.19 -12.20 15.56
N GLY A 109 18.96 -11.88 15.98
CA GLY A 109 18.69 -10.94 17.09
C GLY A 109 18.85 -9.47 16.70
N THR A 110 18.59 -9.13 15.43
CA THR A 110 18.62 -7.75 14.90
C THR A 110 17.25 -7.33 14.31
N PRO A 111 16.17 -7.35 15.11
CA PRO A 111 14.79 -7.12 14.66
C PRO A 111 14.60 -5.76 13.99
N ASP A 112 15.27 -4.72 14.47
CA ASP A 112 15.27 -3.38 13.85
C ASP A 112 15.68 -3.41 12.39
N THR A 113 16.71 -4.19 12.05
CA THR A 113 17.19 -4.30 10.67
C THR A 113 16.19 -5.07 9.81
N ALA A 114 15.54 -6.09 10.38
CA ALA A 114 14.48 -6.84 9.72
C ALA A 114 13.30 -5.94 9.34
N ALA A 115 12.80 -5.16 10.30
CA ALA A 115 11.66 -4.28 10.09
C ALA A 115 11.95 -3.18 9.04
N ILE A 116 13.14 -2.57 9.08
CA ILE A 116 13.57 -1.58 8.08
C ILE A 116 13.66 -2.20 6.67
N ALA A 117 14.17 -3.43 6.57
CA ALA A 117 14.25 -4.13 5.29
C ALA A 117 12.85 -4.41 4.72
N LEU A 118 11.92 -4.90 5.55
CA LEU A 118 10.53 -5.13 5.18
C LEU A 118 9.81 -3.84 4.75
N GLU A 119 9.97 -2.74 5.50
CA GLU A 119 9.41 -1.44 5.14
C GLU A 119 9.88 -0.98 3.75
N ARG A 120 11.20 -1.09 3.49
CA ARG A 120 11.78 -0.71 2.19
C ARG A 120 11.24 -1.58 1.05
N ALA A 121 11.07 -2.87 1.28
CA ALA A 121 10.45 -3.79 0.31
C ALA A 121 8.99 -3.42 0.04
N GLY A 122 8.22 -3.13 1.09
CA GLY A 122 6.82 -2.69 0.97
C GLY A 122 6.70 -1.44 0.09
N LYS A 123 7.50 -0.41 0.40
CA LYS A 123 7.54 0.84 -0.37
C LYS A 123 7.91 0.63 -1.85
N LEU A 124 8.81 -0.30 -2.14
CA LEU A 124 9.26 -0.60 -3.51
C LEU A 124 8.14 -1.19 -4.37
N ILE A 125 7.21 -1.93 -3.77
CA ILE A 125 6.20 -2.71 -4.49
C ILE A 125 4.79 -2.14 -4.39
N GLU A 126 4.56 -1.00 -3.71
CA GLU A 126 3.21 -0.42 -3.55
C GLU A 126 2.44 -0.25 -4.87
N ASN A 127 3.13 0.18 -5.93
CA ASN A 127 2.52 0.42 -7.25
C ASN A 127 2.46 -0.83 -8.14
N VAL A 128 3.10 -1.94 -7.74
CA VAL A 128 3.21 -3.17 -8.53
C VAL A 128 2.38 -4.29 -7.93
N SER A 129 2.39 -4.42 -6.60
CA SER A 129 1.58 -5.37 -5.84
C SER A 129 1.22 -4.76 -4.49
N PRO A 130 0.15 -3.94 -4.43
CA PRO A 130 -0.27 -3.29 -3.19
C PRO A 130 -0.65 -4.31 -2.10
N GLU A 131 -1.18 -5.48 -2.47
CA GLU A 131 -1.51 -6.56 -1.54
C GLU A 131 -0.26 -7.10 -0.83
N LYS A 132 0.83 -7.28 -1.58
CA LYS A 132 2.11 -7.72 -1.01
C LYS A 132 2.74 -6.62 -0.16
N ALA A 133 2.63 -5.36 -0.57
CA ALA A 133 3.10 -4.22 0.23
C ALA A 133 2.38 -4.15 1.60
N VAL A 134 1.06 -4.39 1.62
CA VAL A 134 0.29 -4.50 2.89
C VAL A 134 0.86 -5.59 3.79
N GLN A 135 1.11 -6.80 3.25
CA GLN A 135 1.68 -7.91 4.03
C GLN A 135 3.04 -7.55 4.63
N LEU A 136 3.92 -6.92 3.85
CA LEU A 136 5.25 -6.50 4.29
C LEU A 136 5.19 -5.45 5.40
N TYR A 137 4.29 -4.46 5.28
CA TYR A 137 4.07 -3.48 6.35
C TYR A 137 3.47 -4.11 7.60
N GLN A 138 2.55 -5.07 7.47
CA GLN A 138 1.99 -5.81 8.62
C GLN A 138 3.07 -6.65 9.32
N GLN A 139 3.95 -7.31 8.56
CA GLN A 139 5.10 -8.02 9.12
C GLN A 139 6.05 -7.06 9.85
N ALA A 140 6.41 -5.93 9.24
CA ALA A 140 7.24 -4.90 9.88
C ALA A 140 6.60 -4.35 11.16
N ALA A 141 5.28 -4.11 11.13
CA ALA A 141 4.52 -3.69 12.32
C ALA A 141 4.61 -4.71 13.44
N SER A 142 4.45 -6.00 13.14
CA SER A 142 4.55 -7.07 14.13
C SER A 142 5.95 -7.17 14.73
N VAL A 143 7.01 -6.96 13.95
CA VAL A 143 8.38 -6.91 14.47
C VAL A 143 8.53 -5.75 15.46
N PHE A 144 8.07 -4.55 15.11
CA PHE A 144 8.13 -3.40 16.02
C PHE A 144 7.27 -3.59 17.28
N GLU A 145 6.09 -4.20 17.16
CA GLU A 145 5.20 -4.47 18.28
C GLU A 145 5.82 -5.46 19.28
N ASN A 146 6.48 -6.52 18.79
CA ASN A 146 7.19 -7.49 19.63
C ASN A 146 8.36 -6.85 20.40
N GLU A 147 8.97 -5.80 19.84
CA GLU A 147 10.03 -5.02 20.48
C GLU A 147 9.48 -3.84 21.32
N GLU A 148 8.18 -3.79 21.59
CA GLU A 148 7.48 -2.73 22.33
C GLU A 148 7.62 -1.32 21.70
N ARG A 149 7.98 -1.26 20.42
CA ARG A 149 8.16 -0.03 19.63
C ARG A 149 6.84 0.41 18.99
N LEU A 150 5.84 0.68 19.83
CA LEU A 150 4.46 0.93 19.41
C LEU A 150 4.29 2.07 18.40
N ARG A 151 5.09 3.14 18.49
CA ARG A 151 5.02 4.26 17.54
C ARG A 151 5.44 3.85 16.13
N GLN A 152 6.50 3.04 16.00
CA GLN A 152 6.94 2.51 14.72
C GLN A 152 5.95 1.48 14.17
N ALA A 153 5.39 0.62 15.03
CA ALA A 153 4.34 -0.31 14.64
C ALA A 153 3.12 0.43 14.04
N LEU A 154 2.68 1.51 14.69
CA LEU A 154 1.60 2.37 14.21
C LEU A 154 1.88 3.02 12.85
N GLU A 155 3.11 3.46 12.61
CA GLU A 155 3.48 4.02 11.31
C GLU A 155 3.31 2.99 10.18
N MET A 156 3.73 1.74 10.43
CA MET A 156 3.58 0.65 9.47
C MET A 156 2.12 0.25 9.27
N LEU A 157 1.35 0.11 10.36
CA LEU A 157 -0.09 -0.16 10.29
C LEU A 157 -0.83 0.94 9.52
N GLY A 158 -0.50 2.21 9.75
CA GLY A 158 -1.10 3.32 9.02
C GLY A 158 -0.80 3.30 7.52
N LYS A 159 0.39 2.84 7.10
CA LYS A 159 0.69 2.58 5.67
C LYS A 159 -0.18 1.44 5.12
N ALA A 160 -0.29 0.33 5.85
CA ALA A 160 -1.12 -0.81 5.47
C ALA A 160 -2.63 -0.44 5.35
N SER A 161 -3.21 0.24 6.35
CA SER A 161 -4.61 0.66 6.35
C SER A 161 -4.96 1.55 5.15
N ARG A 162 -4.09 2.53 4.83
CA ARG A 162 -4.28 3.42 3.68
C ARG A 162 -4.24 2.66 2.36
N LEU A 163 -3.33 1.70 2.21
CA LEU A 163 -3.29 0.82 1.03
C LEU A 163 -4.51 -0.08 0.91
N LEU A 164 -5.01 -0.62 2.03
CA LEU A 164 -6.22 -1.43 2.06
C LEU A 164 -7.45 -0.62 1.62
N VAL A 165 -7.58 0.63 2.11
CA VAL A 165 -8.64 1.54 1.66
C VAL A 165 -8.53 1.86 0.17
N ARG A 166 -7.33 2.19 -0.30
CA ARG A 166 -7.06 2.46 -1.72
C ARG A 166 -7.45 1.29 -2.62
N GLY A 167 -7.15 0.06 -2.19
CA GLY A 167 -7.49 -1.18 -2.88
C GLY A 167 -8.93 -1.65 -2.65
N ARG A 168 -9.79 -0.86 -1.98
CA ARG A 168 -11.19 -1.20 -1.64
C ARG A 168 -11.34 -2.51 -0.83
N ARG A 169 -10.30 -2.94 -0.11
CA ARG A 169 -10.32 -4.09 0.81
C ARG A 169 -10.82 -3.64 2.18
N LEU A 170 -12.08 -3.20 2.23
CA LEU A 170 -12.65 -2.45 3.35
C LEU A 170 -12.81 -3.28 4.63
N ASP A 171 -13.05 -4.60 4.52
CA ASP A 171 -13.15 -5.48 5.69
C ASP A 171 -11.81 -5.54 6.45
N GLU A 172 -10.71 -5.72 5.72
CA GLU A 172 -9.37 -5.74 6.28
C GLU A 172 -8.92 -4.35 6.76
N ALA A 173 -9.30 -3.30 6.04
CA ALA A 173 -9.04 -1.92 6.47
C ALA A 173 -9.70 -1.62 7.83
N ALA A 174 -10.93 -2.09 8.07
CA ALA A 174 -11.63 -1.91 9.34
C ALA A 174 -10.89 -2.58 10.50
N LEU A 175 -10.40 -3.81 10.28
CA LEU A 175 -9.58 -4.54 11.28
C LEU A 175 -8.26 -3.83 11.57
N SER A 176 -7.57 -3.38 10.52
CA SER A 176 -6.29 -2.66 10.64
C SER A 176 -6.46 -1.33 11.40
N LEU A 177 -7.51 -0.56 11.09
CA LEU A 177 -7.83 0.69 11.79
C LEU A 177 -8.24 0.46 13.26
N GLN A 178 -8.95 -0.63 13.57
CA GLN A 178 -9.27 -1.00 14.94
C GLN A 178 -8.01 -1.29 15.74
N LYS A 179 -7.05 -2.01 15.15
CA LYS A 179 -5.74 -2.27 15.79
C LYS A 179 -4.98 -0.97 16.03
N GLU A 180 -4.90 -0.08 15.03
CA GLU A 180 -4.27 1.24 15.19
C GLU A 180 -4.91 2.03 16.35
N LYS A 181 -6.24 2.11 16.40
CA LYS A 181 -6.98 2.84 17.44
C LYS A 181 -6.73 2.25 18.83
N SER A 182 -6.65 0.92 18.95
CA SER A 182 -6.31 0.26 20.22
C SER A 182 -4.93 0.67 20.71
N ILE A 183 -3.92 0.65 19.85
CA ILE A 183 -2.55 1.02 20.22
C ILE A 183 -2.45 2.53 20.51
N TYR A 184 -3.12 3.40 19.73
CA TYR A 184 -3.16 4.84 20.03
C TYR A 184 -3.81 5.13 21.39
N LYS A 185 -4.84 4.36 21.77
CA LYS A 185 -5.47 4.46 23.08
C LYS A 185 -4.51 4.03 24.20
N GLU A 186 -3.75 2.97 23.99
CA GLU A 186 -2.75 2.48 24.95
C GLU A 186 -1.64 3.50 25.21
N ILE A 187 -1.16 4.18 24.17
CA ILE A 187 -0.15 5.24 24.30
C ILE A 187 -0.76 6.63 24.63
N GLU A 188 -2.04 6.67 24.99
CA GLU A 188 -2.80 7.86 25.39
C GLU A 188 -2.81 9.01 24.35
N ASN A 189 -2.66 8.68 23.08
CA ASN A 189 -2.77 9.65 21.99
C ASN A 189 -4.22 9.78 21.53
N TYR A 190 -5.06 10.31 22.43
CA TYR A 190 -6.50 10.44 22.22
C TYR A 190 -6.90 11.26 20.98
N PRO A 191 -6.26 12.40 20.66
CA PRO A 191 -6.62 13.15 19.45
C PRO A 191 -6.50 12.32 18.17
N THR A 192 -5.50 11.44 18.10
CA THR A 192 -5.34 10.55 16.94
C THR A 192 -6.38 9.44 16.93
N CYS A 193 -6.82 8.95 18.09
CA CYS A 193 -7.94 8.00 18.18
C CYS A 193 -9.21 8.56 17.53
N TYR A 194 -9.50 9.86 17.68
CA TYR A 194 -10.69 10.48 17.08
C TYR A 194 -10.62 10.42 15.55
N LYS A 195 -9.44 10.75 14.99
CA LYS A 195 -9.17 10.64 13.55
C LYS A 195 -9.31 9.20 13.06
N LYS A 196 -8.89 8.20 13.86
CA LYS A 196 -9.10 6.79 13.52
C LYS A 196 -10.59 6.41 13.56
N THR A 197 -11.38 6.95 14.49
CA THR A 197 -12.84 6.78 14.48
C THR A 197 -13.46 7.35 13.20
N ILE A 198 -13.01 8.53 12.73
CA ILE A 198 -13.47 9.07 11.44
C ILE A 198 -13.19 8.09 10.30
N ALA A 199 -11.95 7.59 10.21
CA ALA A 199 -11.58 6.62 9.18
C ALA A 199 -12.41 5.32 9.26
N GLN A 200 -12.67 4.80 10.47
CA GLN A 200 -13.51 3.61 10.69
C GLN A 200 -14.95 3.83 10.20
N VAL A 201 -15.56 4.96 10.56
CA VAL A 201 -16.93 5.30 10.14
C VAL A 201 -17.00 5.38 8.62
N LEU A 202 -16.08 6.09 7.97
CA LEU A 202 -16.03 6.16 6.50
C LEU A 202 -15.91 4.76 5.86
N VAL A 203 -15.06 3.89 6.41
CA VAL A 203 -14.91 2.51 5.92
C VAL A 203 -16.21 1.71 6.08
N HIS A 204 -16.88 1.79 7.23
CA HIS A 204 -18.13 1.06 7.48
C HIS A 204 -19.30 1.59 6.64
N LEU A 205 -19.42 2.90 6.45
CA LEU A 205 -20.44 3.47 5.58
C LEU A 205 -20.24 3.08 4.11
N HIS A 206 -18.99 3.00 3.63
CA HIS A 206 -18.70 2.45 2.28
C HIS A 206 -18.98 0.94 2.16
N ARG A 207 -19.02 0.20 3.27
CA ARG A 207 -19.47 -1.19 3.32
C ARG A 207 -21.00 -1.31 3.40
N ASN A 208 -21.73 -0.19 3.42
CA ASN A 208 -23.17 -0.11 3.72
C ASN A 208 -23.54 -0.76 5.07
N ASP A 209 -22.62 -0.72 6.03
CA ASP A 209 -22.80 -1.27 7.38
C ASP A 209 -22.95 -0.12 8.38
N TYR A 210 -24.14 0.50 8.37
CA TYR A 210 -24.47 1.62 9.25
C TYR A 210 -24.34 1.25 10.72
N VAL A 211 -24.78 0.04 11.09
CA VAL A 211 -24.74 -0.45 12.48
C VAL A 211 -23.31 -0.52 13.00
N ALA A 212 -22.37 -1.00 12.18
CA ALA A 212 -20.96 -0.98 12.56
C ALA A 212 -20.38 0.44 12.64
N ALA A 213 -20.77 1.34 11.72
CA ALA A 213 -20.34 2.73 11.76
C ALA A 213 -20.81 3.44 13.04
N GLU A 214 -22.09 3.33 13.39
CA GLU A 214 -22.67 3.86 14.62
C GLU A 214 -21.97 3.27 15.86
N ARG A 215 -21.73 1.95 15.86
CA ARG A 215 -21.00 1.29 16.94
C ARG A 215 -19.60 1.87 17.14
N CYS A 216 -18.87 2.18 16.08
CA CYS A 216 -17.54 2.80 16.18
C CYS A 216 -17.58 4.16 16.90
N VAL A 217 -18.60 4.99 16.64
CA VAL A 217 -18.79 6.27 17.35
C VAL A 217 -19.14 6.00 18.81
N ARG A 218 -20.11 5.11 19.06
CA ARG A 218 -20.56 4.76 20.41
C ARG A 218 -19.44 4.26 21.31
N GLU A 219 -18.60 3.35 20.82
CA GLU A 219 -17.44 2.85 21.56
C GLU A 219 -16.42 3.96 21.87
N SER A 220 -16.35 4.98 21.00
CA SER A 220 -15.43 6.10 21.15
C SER A 220 -15.82 7.10 22.24
N TYR A 221 -17.09 7.13 22.69
CA TYR A 221 -17.51 7.97 23.83
C TYR A 221 -16.73 7.67 25.12
N SER A 222 -16.20 6.45 25.25
CA SER A 222 -15.33 6.07 26.38
C SER A 222 -13.90 6.63 26.30
N ILE A 223 -13.51 7.24 25.17
CA ILE A 223 -12.18 7.81 24.98
C ILE A 223 -12.16 9.23 25.58
N PRO A 224 -11.21 9.54 26.49
CA PRO A 224 -11.13 10.85 27.13
C PRO A 224 -11.14 11.98 26.11
N GLY A 225 -12.07 12.93 26.26
CA GLY A 225 -12.17 14.13 25.41
C GLY A 225 -12.96 13.96 24.10
N PHE A 226 -13.35 12.73 23.71
CA PHE A 226 -14.06 12.52 22.43
C PHE A 226 -15.44 13.19 22.40
N ASN A 227 -16.25 13.03 23.44
CA ASN A 227 -17.62 13.55 23.48
C ASN A 227 -17.73 15.08 23.29
N GLY A 228 -16.71 15.83 23.71
CA GLY A 228 -16.66 17.30 23.55
C GLY A 228 -15.88 17.77 22.32
N SER A 229 -15.44 16.86 21.46
CA SER A 229 -14.60 17.17 20.31
C SER A 229 -15.42 17.52 19.07
N GLU A 230 -14.85 18.36 18.20
CA GLU A 230 -15.42 18.64 16.88
C GLU A 230 -15.52 17.37 16.02
N ASP A 231 -14.61 16.41 16.22
CA ASP A 231 -14.63 15.10 15.55
C ASP A 231 -15.91 14.32 15.87
N CYS A 232 -16.35 14.30 17.13
CA CYS A 232 -17.57 13.61 17.55
C CYS A 232 -18.81 14.28 16.95
N ALA A 233 -18.93 15.61 17.08
CA ALA A 233 -20.04 16.36 16.52
C ALA A 233 -20.17 16.15 15.00
N ALA A 234 -19.05 16.18 14.27
CA ALA A 234 -19.07 15.94 12.84
C ALA A 234 -19.45 14.49 12.48
N LEU A 235 -19.06 13.50 13.28
CA LEU A 235 -19.46 12.11 13.06
C LEU A 235 -20.94 11.86 13.34
N GLU A 236 -21.50 12.52 14.35
CA GLU A 236 -22.94 12.47 14.63
C GLU A 236 -23.75 13.07 13.48
N GLN A 237 -23.33 14.23 12.96
CA GLN A 237 -23.95 14.84 11.77
C GLN A 237 -23.80 13.97 10.53
N LEU A 238 -22.66 13.30 10.34
CA LEU A 238 -22.44 12.39 9.22
C LEU A 238 -23.38 11.19 9.28
N LEU A 239 -23.51 10.56 10.46
CA LEU A 239 -24.39 9.41 10.65
C LEU A 239 -25.86 9.80 10.51
N GLU A 240 -26.26 10.94 11.08
CA GLU A 240 -27.62 11.47 10.93
C GLU A 240 -27.98 11.68 9.46
N GLY A 241 -27.14 12.39 8.70
CA GLY A 241 -27.38 12.62 7.27
C GLY A 241 -27.41 11.32 6.47
N TYR A 242 -26.58 10.35 6.82
CA TYR A 242 -26.58 9.04 6.17
C TYR A 242 -27.88 8.26 6.44
N ASP A 243 -28.37 8.25 7.68
CA ASP A 243 -29.62 7.58 8.08
C ASP A 243 -30.86 8.24 7.44
N GLN A 244 -30.88 9.58 7.41
CA GLN A 244 -31.94 10.37 6.78
C GLN A 244 -31.88 10.38 5.25
N GLN A 245 -30.86 9.75 4.64
CA GLN A 245 -30.59 9.78 3.20
C GLN A 245 -30.40 11.21 2.64
N ASP A 246 -29.88 12.11 3.47
CA ASP A 246 -29.53 13.48 3.08
C ASP A 246 -28.10 13.52 2.50
N GLN A 247 -28.03 13.45 1.16
CA GLN A 247 -26.75 13.53 0.46
C GLN A 247 -26.07 14.90 0.60
N ASP A 248 -26.82 15.98 0.77
CA ASP A 248 -26.25 17.33 0.86
C ASP A 248 -25.55 17.50 2.22
N GLN A 249 -26.19 17.05 3.31
CA GLN A 249 -25.58 17.02 4.64
C GLN A 249 -24.32 16.15 4.68
N VAL A 250 -24.39 14.92 4.14
CA VAL A 250 -23.22 14.02 4.08
C VAL A 250 -22.08 14.66 3.29
N SER A 251 -22.40 15.29 2.15
CA SER A 251 -21.41 15.96 1.31
C SER A 251 -20.80 17.15 2.01
N GLU A 252 -21.57 17.96 2.73
CA GLU A 252 -21.09 19.11 3.50
C GLU A 252 -20.09 18.67 4.58
N VAL A 253 -20.45 17.69 5.40
CA VAL A 253 -19.57 17.15 6.45
C VAL A 253 -18.29 16.58 5.86
N CYS A 254 -18.38 15.74 4.82
CA CYS A 254 -17.21 15.18 4.14
C CYS A 254 -16.35 16.24 3.44
N ASN A 255 -16.90 17.42 3.14
CA ASN A 255 -16.17 18.56 2.58
C ASN A 255 -15.57 19.50 3.63
N SER A 256 -15.83 19.29 4.92
CA SER A 256 -15.26 20.09 6.00
C SER A 256 -13.73 19.91 6.11
N PRO A 257 -13.01 20.86 6.73
CA PRO A 257 -11.57 20.73 6.97
C PRO A 257 -11.18 19.47 7.75
N LEU A 258 -12.06 19.03 8.67
CA LEU A 258 -11.83 17.83 9.49
C LEU A 258 -11.67 16.56 8.64
N PHE A 259 -12.43 16.43 7.55
CA PHE A 259 -12.39 15.29 6.66
C PHE A 259 -11.40 15.49 5.50
N LYS A 260 -11.30 16.70 4.94
CA LYS A 260 -10.41 17.00 3.82
C LYS A 260 -8.93 16.92 4.15
N TYR A 261 -8.53 17.22 5.39
CA TYR A 261 -7.14 17.15 5.82
C TYR A 261 -6.73 15.79 6.43
N MET A 262 -7.62 14.80 6.37
CA MET A 262 -7.23 13.40 6.60
C MET A 262 -6.23 12.95 5.55
N ASP A 263 -5.55 11.83 5.79
CA ASP A 263 -4.74 11.18 4.76
C ASP A 263 -5.55 11.00 3.46
N ASN A 264 -4.89 11.19 2.32
CA ASN A 264 -5.51 11.24 0.99
C ASN A 264 -6.49 10.11 0.72
N ASP A 265 -6.18 8.88 1.13
CA ASP A 265 -7.03 7.72 0.90
C ASP A 265 -8.35 7.80 1.68
N TYR A 266 -8.33 8.32 2.92
CA TYR A 266 -9.54 8.54 3.72
C TYR A 266 -10.32 9.78 3.26
N ALA A 267 -9.63 10.87 2.89
CA ALA A 267 -10.28 12.06 2.36
C ALA A 267 -11.05 11.75 1.06
N LYS A 268 -10.43 10.98 0.14
CA LYS A 268 -11.11 10.47 -1.08
C LYS A 268 -12.27 9.54 -0.75
N LEU A 269 -12.15 8.73 0.31
CA LEU A 269 -13.24 7.88 0.77
C LEU A 269 -14.44 8.73 1.22
N GLY A 270 -14.22 9.76 2.04
CA GLY A 270 -15.28 10.71 2.42
C GLY A 270 -15.93 11.40 1.23
N LEU A 271 -15.13 11.95 0.30
CA LEU A 271 -15.64 12.65 -0.88
C LEU A 271 -16.41 11.75 -1.87
N THR A 272 -16.25 10.43 -1.79
CA THR A 272 -16.95 9.46 -2.66
C THR A 272 -18.08 8.74 -1.95
N LEU A 273 -18.43 9.14 -0.73
CA LEU A 273 -19.51 8.53 0.04
C LEU A 273 -20.88 8.94 -0.53
N VAL A 274 -21.76 7.95 -0.70
CA VAL A 274 -23.13 8.13 -1.21
C VAL A 274 -24.09 7.49 -0.23
N VAL A 275 -25.21 8.18 0.05
CA VAL A 275 -26.27 7.67 0.92
C VAL A 275 -27.02 6.49 0.28
N PRO A 276 -27.51 5.51 1.06
CA PRO A 276 -28.30 4.40 0.54
C PRO A 276 -29.56 4.94 -0.17
N GLY A 277 -29.83 4.47 -1.39
CA GLY A 277 -30.99 4.94 -2.18
C GLY A 277 -30.76 6.24 -2.97
N GLY A 278 -29.62 6.93 -2.78
CA GLY A 278 -29.21 8.13 -3.51
C GLY A 278 -28.71 7.89 -4.94
N GLY A 279 -29.19 6.84 -5.62
CA GLY A 279 -28.92 6.64 -7.03
C GLY A 279 -29.48 7.84 -7.81
N MET A 280 -28.63 8.51 -8.59
CA MET A 280 -29.00 9.66 -9.43
C MET A 280 -30.36 9.39 -10.09
N LYS A 281 -31.41 10.10 -9.64
CA LYS A 281 -32.66 10.18 -10.39
C LYS A 281 -32.28 10.78 -11.75
N LYS A 282 -32.19 9.95 -12.79
CA LYS A 282 -32.26 10.43 -14.18
C LYS A 282 -33.48 11.33 -14.22
N LYS A 283 -33.27 12.65 -14.35
CA LYS A 283 -34.35 13.60 -14.61
C LYS A 283 -35.04 13.11 -15.87
N SER A 284 -36.20 12.48 -15.71
CA SER A 284 -37.11 12.25 -16.81
C SER A 284 -37.57 13.64 -17.26
N PRO A 285 -37.47 13.99 -18.55
CA PRO A 285 -37.99 15.25 -19.03
C PRO A 285 -39.51 15.19 -18.88
N ASN A 286 -40.03 15.95 -17.91
CA ASN A 286 -41.45 16.02 -17.66
C ASN A 286 -42.09 16.80 -18.82
N ALA A 287 -43.02 16.16 -19.50
CA ALA A 287 -43.81 16.74 -20.57
C ALA A 287 -44.58 17.95 -20.03
N ALA A 288 -44.33 19.13 -20.60
CA ALA A 288 -45.19 20.29 -20.43
C ALA A 288 -46.53 20.00 -21.13
N GLN A 289 -47.57 19.81 -20.32
CA GLN A 289 -48.96 19.88 -20.77
C GLN A 289 -49.30 21.33 -21.06
N ASP A 290 -49.45 21.65 -22.35
CA ASP A 290 -49.97 22.93 -22.79
C ASP A 290 -51.50 22.86 -22.88
N LYS A 291 -52.18 23.79 -22.18
CA LYS A 291 -53.62 24.01 -22.28
C LYS A 291 -53.84 25.48 -22.65
N ALA A 292 -54.15 25.73 -23.92
CA ALA A 292 -54.94 26.88 -24.33
C ALA A 292 -55.74 26.54 -25.60
N ARG A 293 -56.95 27.11 -25.66
CA ARG A 293 -58.12 26.69 -26.44
C ARG A 293 -58.45 27.78 -27.47
N GLY A 294 -58.81 27.41 -28.70
CA GLY A 294 -59.67 28.23 -29.58
C GLY A 294 -59.23 28.32 -31.05
N PRO A 295 -60.17 28.53 -32.01
CA PRO A 295 -60.30 27.60 -33.13
C PRO A 295 -60.23 28.21 -34.56
N ALA A 296 -60.08 27.28 -35.53
CA ALA A 296 -60.53 27.31 -36.93
C ALA A 296 -59.94 28.34 -37.91
N ALA A 297 -59.27 27.84 -38.96
CA ALA A 297 -59.52 28.21 -40.36
C ALA A 297 -58.79 27.25 -41.32
N VAL A 298 -59.51 26.83 -42.35
CA VAL A 298 -59.10 26.02 -43.48
C VAL A 298 -58.32 26.89 -44.48
N GLY A 299 -57.26 26.35 -45.10
CA GLY A 299 -56.56 27.03 -46.19
C GLY A 299 -55.43 26.20 -46.77
N SER A 300 -55.74 25.46 -47.83
CA SER A 300 -54.82 24.88 -48.80
C SER A 300 -53.93 25.93 -49.45
N HIS A 301 -52.66 25.62 -49.70
CA HIS A 301 -52.05 25.74 -51.03
C HIS A 301 -50.69 25.04 -51.08
N ALA A 302 -50.53 24.27 -52.16
CA ALA A 302 -49.30 23.72 -52.66
C ALA A 302 -48.48 24.80 -53.37
N ASP A 303 -47.17 24.53 -53.48
CA ASP A 303 -46.32 24.59 -54.69
C ASP A 303 -44.87 24.83 -54.22
N GLU A 304 -43.96 23.88 -54.48
CA GLU A 304 -42.93 23.97 -55.55
C GLU A 304 -41.91 25.08 -55.23
N GLU A 305 -40.61 24.88 -55.13
CA GLU A 305 -39.64 24.25 -56.03
C GLU A 305 -38.28 24.27 -55.28
N GLU A 306 -37.48 23.21 -55.38
CA GLU A 306 -36.13 23.20 -55.97
C GLU A 306 -35.00 23.96 -55.25
N ASP A 307 -33.93 23.20 -54.97
CA ASP A 307 -32.50 23.51 -55.17
C ASP A 307 -31.65 22.95 -54.01
N GLU A 308 -31.03 21.78 -54.18
CA GLU A 308 -29.71 21.55 -54.81
C GLU A 308 -28.51 21.79 -53.87
N TYR A 309 -27.54 20.89 -54.00
CA TYR A 309 -26.14 20.98 -53.59
C TYR A 309 -25.67 20.59 -52.17
N SER A 310 -25.31 19.30 -52.08
CA SER A 310 -23.93 18.77 -51.97
C SER A 310 -23.08 18.96 -50.71
N GLY A 311 -22.44 17.84 -50.33
CA GLY A 311 -21.20 17.76 -49.56
C GLY A 311 -21.43 17.32 -48.11
N GLY A 312 -21.23 16.06 -47.70
CA GLY A 312 -20.15 15.16 -48.09
C GLY A 312 -18.88 15.58 -47.36
N LEU A 313 -18.66 15.07 -46.15
CA LEU A 313 -17.35 14.94 -45.51
C LEU A 313 -17.45 13.92 -44.36
N CYS A 314 -16.38 13.14 -44.28
CA CYS A 314 -16.08 12.02 -43.41
C CYS A 314 -16.24 12.30 -41.91
#